data_AF-A0A8I0S9J9-F1
#
_entry.id   AF-A0A8I0S9J9-F1
#
_cell.length_a   1.000
_cell.length_b   1.000
_cell.length_c   1.000
_cell.angle_alpha   90.00
_cell.angle_beta   90.00
_cell.angle_gamma   90.00
#
_symmetry.space_group_name_H-M   'P 1'
#
loop_
_entity.id
_entity.type
_entity.pdbx_description
1 polymer ?
#
loop_
_entity_poly.entity_id
_entity_poly.type
_entity_poly.pdbx_seq_one_letter_code
_entity_poly.pdbx_strand_id
1 'polypeptide(L)'
;MSEKQNISSGFPFFSLLILITFLGYALLRLYFFLVPTPDTTLYFKKEACDLIEIIGGEKNDRCIMKGSVRQDLFTDGYLIKLDNGEEVYINSQAIVSRSFPVTK
;
A
#
# COMPACT_ATOMS: atom_id res chain seq x y z
N MET A 1 10.53 -52.95 28.92
CA MET A 1 11.63 -52.29 28.18
C MET A 1 10.99 -51.08 27.53
N SER A 2 11.23 -49.88 28.06
CA SER A 2 10.49 -48.66 27.72
C SER A 2 11.06 -48.05 26.45
N GLU A 3 10.26 -48.05 25.39
CA GLU A 3 10.60 -47.48 24.08
C GLU A 3 10.60 -45.95 24.20
N LYS A 4 11.79 -45.35 24.27
CA LYS A 4 11.94 -43.90 24.23
C LYS A 4 11.52 -43.41 22.85
N GLN A 5 10.30 -42.89 22.74
CA GLN A 5 9.86 -42.09 21.60
C GLN A 5 10.79 -40.87 21.50
N ASN A 6 11.71 -40.94 20.55
CA ASN A 6 12.58 -39.84 20.18
C ASN A 6 11.71 -38.86 19.37
N ILE A 7 11.04 -37.95 20.07
CA ILE A 7 10.31 -36.85 19.43
C ILE A 7 11.37 -35.94 18.84
N SER A 8 11.67 -36.13 17.55
CA SER A 8 12.42 -35.18 16.75
C SER A 8 11.68 -33.86 16.80
N SER A 9 12.13 -32.94 17.66
CA SER A 9 11.69 -31.55 17.70
C SER A 9 12.29 -30.76 16.54
N GLY A 10 12.21 -31.32 15.33
CA GLY A 10 12.56 -30.61 14.11
C GLY A 10 11.50 -29.55 13.90
N PHE A 11 11.85 -28.29 14.16
CA PHE A 11 11.01 -27.17 13.75
C PHE A 11 10.65 -27.39 12.27
N PRO A 12 9.37 -27.60 11.93
CA PRO A 12 9.02 -28.06 10.60
C PRO A 12 9.47 -26.98 9.63
N PHE A 13 10.36 -27.35 8.70
CA PHE A 13 10.92 -26.46 7.67
C PHE A 13 9.83 -25.60 6.99
N PHE A 14 8.63 -26.18 6.85
CA PHE A 14 7.44 -25.50 6.36
C PHE A 14 6.98 -24.30 7.23
N SER A 15 6.97 -24.43 8.56
CA SER A 15 6.66 -23.32 9.46
C SER A 15 7.73 -22.23 9.42
N LEU A 16 9.00 -22.58 9.21
CA LEU A 16 10.08 -21.60 9.02
C LEU A 16 9.87 -20.82 7.72
N LEU A 17 9.54 -21.51 6.63
CA LEU A 17 9.22 -20.86 5.35
C LEU A 17 8.04 -19.90 5.48
N ILE A 18 6.94 -20.35 6.12
CA ILE A 18 5.77 -19.51 6.37
C ILE A 18 6.18 -18.25 7.15
N LEU A 19 6.95 -18.40 8.24
CA LEU A 19 7.39 -17.27 9.05
C LEU A 19 8.22 -16.26 8.24
N ILE A 20 9.16 -16.74 7.43
CA ILE A 20 10.00 -15.89 6.57
C ILE A 20 9.13 -15.16 5.53
N THR A 21 8.16 -15.84 4.92
CA THR A 21 7.25 -15.22 3.96
C THR A 21 6.39 -14.14 4.59
N PHE A 22 5.82 -14.39 5.77
CA PHE A 22 5.06 -13.37 6.51
C PHE A 22 5.93 -12.18 6.91
N LEU A 23 7.14 -12.44 7.42
CA LEU A 23 8.08 -11.39 7.79
C LEU A 23 8.47 -10.54 6.56
N GLY A 24 8.80 -11.17 5.44
CA GLY A 24 9.12 -10.48 4.19
C GLY A 24 7.96 -9.63 3.68
N TYR A 25 6.73 -10.15 3.73
CA TYR A 25 5.52 -9.41 3.37
C TYR A 25 5.29 -8.20 4.29
N ALA A 26 5.44 -8.38 5.61
CA ALA A 26 5.29 -7.31 6.59
C ALA A 26 6.33 -6.21 6.40
N LEU A 27 7.60 -6.58 6.15
CA LEU A 27 8.68 -5.63 5.85
C LEU A 27 8.42 -4.86 4.55
N LEU A 28 7.90 -5.53 3.52
CA LEU A 28 7.55 -4.89 2.26
C LEU A 28 6.41 -3.88 2.43
N ARG A 29 5.35 -4.25 3.16
CA ARG A 29 4.25 -3.35 3.53
C ARG A 29 4.76 -2.14 4.31
N LEU A 30 5.62 -2.38 5.30
CA LEU A 30 6.23 -1.32 6.11
C LEU A 30 7.10 -0.38 5.27
N TYR A 31 7.85 -0.91 4.30
CA TYR A 31 8.64 -0.11 3.38
C TYR A 31 7.78 0.86 2.57
N PHE A 32 6.70 0.39 1.93
CA PHE A 32 5.80 1.25 1.15
C PHE A 32 4.94 2.21 1.99
N PHE A 33 4.80 1.93 3.28
CA PHE A 33 4.20 2.85 4.24
C PHE A 33 5.18 3.97 4.62
N LEU A 34 6.44 3.63 4.90
CA LEU A 34 7.45 4.60 5.34
C LEU A 34 8.02 5.44 4.19
N VAL A 35 8.20 4.84 3.01
CA VAL A 35 8.83 5.48 1.85
C VAL A 35 7.73 5.96 0.89
N PRO A 36 7.41 7.27 0.90
CA PRO A 36 6.46 7.82 -0.05
C PRO A 36 7.00 7.78 -1.47
N THR A 37 6.12 7.52 -2.44
CA THR A 37 6.44 7.66 -3.87
C THR A 37 6.05 9.08 -4.32
N PRO A 38 7.04 9.97 -4.58
CA PRO A 38 6.76 11.33 -5.00
C PRO A 38 6.12 11.36 -6.40
N ASP A 39 5.50 12.49 -6.74
CA ASP A 39 4.94 12.77 -8.07
C ASP A 39 4.02 11.69 -8.64
N THR A 40 3.33 10.97 -7.76
CA THR A 40 2.39 9.91 -8.16
C THR A 40 1.09 10.55 -8.62
N THR A 41 0.58 10.10 -9.76
CA THR A 41 -0.77 10.47 -10.23
C THR A 41 -1.73 9.31 -10.00
N LEU A 42 -2.80 9.58 -9.27
CA LEU A 42 -3.91 8.67 -9.04
C LEU A 42 -5.06 9.03 -9.98
N TYR A 43 -5.58 8.05 -10.72
CA TYR A 43 -6.74 8.20 -11.59
C TYR A 43 -7.97 7.58 -10.92
N PHE A 44 -9.03 8.36 -10.73
CA PHE A 44 -10.20 7.92 -9.99
C PHE A 44 -11.32 7.44 -10.91
N LYS A 45 -12.22 6.63 -10.35
CA LYS A 45 -13.50 6.29 -10.98
C LYS A 45 -14.38 7.53 -11.05
N LYS A 46 -15.28 7.55 -12.05
CA LYS A 46 -16.23 8.66 -12.25
C LYS A 46 -17.05 8.98 -11.00
N GLU A 47 -17.45 7.95 -10.27
CA GLU A 47 -18.24 8.06 -9.03
C GLU A 47 -17.48 8.73 -7.88
N ALA A 48 -16.14 8.73 -7.91
CA ALA A 48 -15.29 9.31 -6.88
C ALA A 48 -14.69 10.67 -7.29
N CYS A 49 -15.05 11.19 -8.47
CA CYS A 49 -14.56 12.49 -8.96
C CYS A 49 -14.98 13.64 -8.05
N ASP A 50 -16.22 13.62 -7.55
CA ASP A 50 -16.75 14.69 -6.70
C ASP A 50 -16.01 14.79 -5.36
N LEU A 51 -15.45 13.67 -4.87
CA LEU A 51 -14.61 13.65 -3.68
C LEU A 51 -13.29 14.39 -3.89
N ILE A 52 -12.74 14.41 -5.11
CA ILE A 52 -11.48 15.11 -5.42
C ILE A 52 -11.65 16.63 -5.23
N GLU A 53 -12.81 17.18 -5.61
CA GLU A 53 -13.11 18.61 -5.53
C GLU A 53 -13.19 19.09 -4.07
N ILE A 54 -13.72 18.26 -3.17
CA ILE A 54 -13.82 18.58 -1.74
C ILE A 54 -12.44 18.60 -1.07
N ILE A 55 -11.53 17.75 -1.56
CA ILE A 55 -10.24 17.48 -0.92
C ILE A 55 -9.11 18.32 -1.57
N GLY A 56 -9.46 19.38 -2.30
CA GLY A 56 -8.50 20.34 -2.84
C GLY A 56 -7.73 19.86 -4.08
N GLY A 57 -8.21 18.83 -4.78
CA GLY A 57 -7.63 18.42 -6.06
C GLY A 57 -8.01 19.37 -7.20
N GLU A 58 -7.18 19.42 -8.25
CA GLU A 58 -7.51 20.17 -9.47
C GLU A 58 -8.74 19.57 -10.15
N LYS A 59 -9.79 20.39 -10.33
CA LYS A 59 -10.95 20.04 -11.13
C LYS A 59 -10.55 19.97 -12.60
N ASN A 60 -10.11 18.79 -13.03
CA ASN A 60 -9.89 18.45 -14.42
C ASN A 60 -10.86 17.33 -14.82
N ASP A 61 -11.33 17.34 -16.07
CA ASP A 61 -12.26 16.34 -16.66
C ASP A 61 -11.80 14.87 -16.53
N ARG A 62 -10.56 14.67 -16.06
CA ARG A 62 -9.90 13.37 -15.94
C ARG A 62 -9.92 12.79 -14.53
N CYS A 63 -10.44 13.52 -13.53
CA CYS A 63 -10.53 13.08 -12.13
C CYS A 63 -9.21 12.49 -11.61
N ILE A 64 -8.19 13.34 -11.57
CA ILE A 64 -6.84 12.97 -11.18
C ILE A 64 -6.43 13.69 -9.92
N MET A 65 -5.61 13.02 -9.10
CA MET A 65 -4.95 13.64 -7.96
C MET A 65 -3.45 13.38 -8.06
N LYS A 66 -2.66 14.43 -7.86
CA LYS A 66 -1.21 14.35 -7.86
C LYS A 66 -0.68 14.65 -6.48
N GLY A 67 0.39 13.95 -6.11
CA GLY A 67 1.05 14.17 -4.85
C GLY A 67 1.99 13.04 -4.49
N SER A 68 2.42 13.05 -3.25
CA SER A 68 3.30 12.03 -2.69
C SER A 68 2.47 10.92 -2.06
N VAL A 69 2.54 9.70 -2.58
CA VAL A 69 1.64 8.60 -2.20
C VAL A 69 2.37 7.55 -1.37
N ARG A 70 1.75 7.15 -0.26
CA ARG A 70 2.13 6.00 0.56
C ARG A 70 1.02 4.95 0.54
N GLN A 71 1.39 3.68 0.69
CA GLN A 71 0.41 2.63 0.90
C GLN A 71 0.09 2.55 2.38
N ASP A 72 -1.19 2.39 2.74
CA ASP A 72 -1.57 2.17 4.12
C ASP A 72 -1.02 0.83 4.64
N LEU A 73 -0.66 0.80 5.92
CA LEU A 73 0.00 -0.36 6.52
C LEU A 73 -0.97 -1.54 6.71
N PHE A 74 -2.24 -1.25 6.98
CA PHE A 74 -3.24 -2.24 7.40
C PHE A 74 -4.28 -2.52 6.31
N THR A 75 -4.47 -1.59 5.39
CA THR A 75 -5.46 -1.67 4.32
C THR A 75 -4.79 -1.61 2.95
N ASP A 76 -5.57 -1.84 1.90
CA ASP A 76 -5.10 -1.64 0.52
C ASP A 76 -5.23 -0.19 0.06
N GLY A 77 -5.58 0.73 0.95
CA GLY A 77 -5.72 2.15 0.66
C GLY A 77 -4.38 2.89 0.49
N TYR A 78 -4.50 4.16 0.17
CA TYR A 78 -3.38 5.08 -0.04
C TYR A 78 -3.50 6.29 0.87
N LEU A 79 -2.36 6.79 1.32
CA LEU A 79 -2.22 8.08 1.96
C LEU A 79 -1.53 8.99 0.95
N ILE A 80 -2.25 9.96 0.42
CA ILE A 80 -1.68 10.96 -0.50
C ILE A 80 -1.41 12.26 0.26
N LYS A 81 -0.22 12.81 0.08
CA LYS A 81 0.13 14.15 0.52
C LYS A 81 0.08 15.10 -0.67
N LEU A 82 -0.76 16.11 -0.58
CA LEU A 82 -0.97 17.13 -1.60
C LEU A 82 0.04 18.28 -1.45
N ASP A 83 0.15 19.10 -2.50
CA ASP A 83 1.07 20.25 -2.54
C ASP A 83 0.70 21.34 -1.51
N ASN A 84 -0.58 21.41 -1.12
CA ASN A 84 -1.06 22.28 -0.04
C ASN A 84 -0.67 21.78 1.37
N GLY A 85 0.00 20.62 1.46
CA GLY A 85 0.45 20.01 2.70
C GLY A 85 -0.56 19.09 3.37
N GLU A 86 -1.80 19.00 2.87
CA GLU A 86 -2.84 18.12 3.40
C GLU A 86 -2.51 16.65 3.10
N GLU A 87 -2.82 15.77 4.05
CA GLU A 87 -2.72 14.32 3.89
C GLU A 87 -4.11 13.69 3.91
N VAL A 88 -4.37 12.84 2.92
CA VAL A 88 -5.70 12.34 2.62
C VAL A 88 -5.65 10.83 2.45
N TYR A 89 -6.56 10.13 3.13
CA TYR A 89 -6.75 8.71 2.91
C TYR A 89 -7.67 8.46 1.72
N ILE A 90 -7.25 7.59 0.80
CA ILE A 90 -8.01 7.16 -0.36
C ILE A 90 -8.13 5.65 -0.35
N ASN A 91 -9.37 5.16 -0.40
CA ASN A 91 -9.63 3.75 -0.61
C ASN A 91 -9.22 3.34 -2.04
N SER A 92 -8.46 2.25 -2.19
CA SER A 92 -8.03 1.76 -3.51
C SER A 92 -9.18 1.40 -4.45
N GLN A 93 -10.37 1.09 -3.92
CA GLN A 93 -11.55 0.84 -4.73
C GLN A 93 -12.02 2.06 -5.52
N ALA A 94 -11.66 3.28 -5.09
CA ALA A 94 -11.97 4.51 -5.80
C ALA A 94 -11.02 4.79 -6.98
N ILE A 95 -9.91 4.04 -7.09
CA ILE A 95 -8.84 4.26 -8.06
C ILE A 95 -8.98 3.28 -9.23
N VAL A 96 -8.88 3.79 -10.45
CA VAL A 96 -8.83 3.01 -11.70
C VAL A 96 -7.40 2.59 -12.00
N SER A 97 -6.46 3.53 -11.92
CA SER A 97 -5.05 3.29 -12.25
C SER A 97 -4.15 4.30 -11.55
N ARG A 98 -2.84 4.02 -11.60
CA ARG A 98 -1.80 4.82 -10.96
C ARG A 98 -0.62 4.94 -11.91
N SER A 99 -0.01 6.12 -12.00
CA SER A 99 1.24 6.31 -12.72
C SER A 99 2.29 6.89 -11.79
N PHE A 100 3.49 6.33 -11.86
CA PHE A 100 4.65 6.77 -11.11
C PHE A 100 5.58 7.56 -12.04
N PRO A 101 6.38 8.50 -11.52
CA PRO A 101 7.42 9.13 -12.31
C PRO A 101 8.39 8.05 -12.81
N VAL A 102 8.54 7.95 -14.13
CA VAL A 102 9.63 7.16 -14.71
C VAL A 102 10.86 8.04 -14.60
N THR A 103 11.71 7.80 -13.59
CA THR A 103 13.03 8.43 -13.54
C THR A 103 13.77 8.09 -14.84
N LYS A 104 14.14 9.12 -15.59
CA LYS A 104 15.05 8.99 -16.75
C LYS A 104 16.45 8.59 -16.30
#